data_AF-A0A9D1RRS4-F1
#
_entry.id   AF-A0A9D1RRS4-F1
#
_cell.length_a   1.000
_cell.length_b   1.000
_cell.length_c   1.000
_cell.angle_alpha   90.00
_cell.angle_beta   90.00
_cell.angle_gamma   90.00
#
_symmetry.space_group_name_H-M   'P 1'
#
loop_
_entity.id
_entity.type
_entity.pdbx_description
1 polymer ?
#
loop_
_entity_poly.entity_id
_entity_poly.type
_entity_poly.pdbx_seq_one_letter_code
_entity_poly.pdbx_strand_id
1 'polypeptide(L)'
;MGSLLWNALLSALVVVLGASLVLRWCGNCGLTPLRSWQICPQPAEGERYPDGKRLVQVFGLALLFRLLIFLAGSLAYCAATGQLSFDGMLSCWLRWDARHYVNLVELGYGGYTENGQHLFLVFFPLYVWLTRLVNLLVGNTILSGLLVSWLCFGGGCVYTYRLVSLDYGETTARRTLLFLSVFPYAFFFGGVMTESLFFLTTAAGLWHIRR
;
A
#
# COMPACT_ATOMS: atom_id res chain seq x y z
N MET A 1 17.26 7.56 30.51
CA MET A 1 18.45 7.69 29.63
C MET A 1 18.44 6.66 28.48
N GLY A 2 18.16 5.38 28.73
CA GLY A 2 18.27 4.32 27.71
C GLY A 2 17.31 4.42 26.50
N SER A 3 16.06 4.85 26.70
CA SER A 3 15.08 4.99 25.61
C SER A 3 15.41 6.14 24.64
N LEU A 4 15.98 7.24 25.14
CA LEU A 4 16.40 8.38 24.33
C LEU A 4 17.60 8.04 23.45
N LEU A 5 18.60 7.35 24.00
CA LEU A 5 19.75 6.88 23.23
C LEU A 5 19.32 5.89 22.14
N TRP A 6 18.42 4.96 22.46
CA TRP A 6 17.89 3.99 21.50
C TRP A 6 17.13 4.66 20.34
N ASN A 7 16.24 5.60 20.67
CA ASN A 7 15.50 6.37 19.66
C ASN A 7 16.43 7.22 18.80
N ALA A 8 17.46 7.83 19.38
CA ALA A 8 18.45 8.62 18.65
C ALA A 8 19.26 7.74 17.68
N LEU A 9 19.70 6.55 18.12
CA LEU A 9 20.43 5.61 17.27
C LEU A 9 19.58 5.08 16.11
N LEU A 10 18.33 4.67 16.37
CA LEU A 10 17.41 4.24 15.32
C LEU A 10 17.11 5.37 14.33
N SER A 11 16.88 6.58 14.84
CA SER A 11 16.63 7.76 14.00
C SER A 11 17.85 8.09 13.14
N ALA A 12 19.06 8.03 13.71
CA ALA A 12 20.30 8.26 12.96
C ALA A 12 20.49 7.20 11.86
N LEU A 13 20.23 5.92 12.14
CA LEU A 13 20.28 4.86 11.14
C LEU A 13 19.30 5.13 9.99
N VAL A 14 18.05 5.48 10.30
CA VAL A 14 17.03 5.81 9.30
C VAL A 14 17.45 7.02 8.46
N VAL A 15 17.98 8.07 9.09
CA VAL A 15 18.48 9.27 8.40
C VAL A 15 19.66 8.93 7.48
N VAL A 16 20.62 8.12 7.94
CA VAL A 16 21.78 7.71 7.13
C VAL A 16 21.33 6.87 5.94
N LEU A 17 20.44 5.89 6.14
CA LEU A 17 19.89 5.08 5.06
C LEU A 17 19.11 5.94 4.08
N GLY A 18 18.25 6.84 4.57
CA GLY A 18 17.49 7.79 3.77
C GLY A 18 18.40 8.72 2.96
N ALA A 19 19.38 9.35 3.60
CA ALA A 19 20.36 10.21 2.94
C ALA A 19 21.19 9.44 1.90
N SER A 20 21.58 8.20 2.19
CA SER A 20 22.30 7.35 1.22
C SER A 20 21.45 7.04 -0.01
N LEU A 21 20.14 6.81 0.16
CA LEU A 21 19.20 6.59 -0.93
C LEU A 21 19.02 7.86 -1.76
N VAL A 22 18.86 9.01 -1.10
CA VAL A 22 18.75 10.32 -1.75
C VAL A 22 20.02 10.64 -2.54
N LEU A 23 21.20 10.43 -1.96
CA LEU A 23 22.49 10.67 -2.64
C LEU A 23 22.67 9.74 -3.85
N ARG A 24 22.30 8.46 -3.73
CA ARG A 24 22.29 7.52 -4.86
C ARG A 24 21.29 7.93 -5.93
N TRP A 25 20.11 8.39 -5.53
CA TRP A 25 19.09 8.91 -6.44
C TRP A 25 19.58 10.17 -7.16
N CYS A 26 20.12 11.17 -6.44
CA CYS A 26 20.71 12.38 -7.02
C CYS A 26 21.84 12.06 -7.99
N GLY A 27 22.74 11.13 -7.63
CA GLY A 27 23.81 10.66 -8.52
C GLY A 27 23.27 9.96 -9.78
N ASN A 28 22.17 9.21 -9.63
CA ASN A 28 21.47 8.58 -10.74
C ASN A 28 20.52 9.53 -11.49
N CYS A 29 20.25 10.75 -11.00
CA CYS A 29 19.43 11.75 -11.70
C CYS A 29 20.27 12.78 -12.47
N GLY A 30 21.60 12.62 -12.52
CA GLY A 30 22.48 13.54 -13.24
C GLY A 30 22.79 14.84 -12.51
N LEU A 31 22.55 14.91 -11.19
CA LEU A 31 22.92 16.06 -10.36
C LEU A 31 24.43 16.09 -10.00
N THR A 32 25.24 15.19 -10.59
CA THR A 32 26.70 15.25 -10.61
C THR A 32 27.19 15.89 -11.93
N PRO A 33 28.21 16.77 -11.95
CA PRO A 33 28.50 17.62 -13.12
C PRO A 33 29.05 16.93 -14.38
N LEU A 34 29.06 15.60 -14.48
CA LEU A 34 29.72 14.88 -15.59
C LEU A 34 28.96 13.63 -16.08
N ARG A 35 27.62 13.64 -16.09
CA ARG A 35 26.88 12.62 -16.83
C ARG A 35 25.66 13.22 -17.53
N SER A 36 25.72 13.16 -18.85
CA SER A 36 24.70 13.57 -19.80
C SER A 36 23.30 13.13 -19.39
N TRP A 37 22.32 13.97 -19.75
CA TRP A 37 20.87 13.79 -19.60
C TRP A 37 20.30 12.62 -20.43
N GLN A 38 20.93 11.44 -20.38
CA GLN A 38 20.47 10.22 -21.05
C GLN A 38 19.92 9.25 -19.99
N ILE A 39 18.80 9.62 -19.38
CA ILE A 39 17.96 8.69 -18.61
C ILE A 39 16.51 8.85 -19.05
N CYS A 40 16.29 8.84 -20.36
CA CYS A 40 15.30 7.90 -20.82
C CYS A 40 16.09 6.60 -20.99
N PRO A 41 15.87 5.58 -20.14
CA PRO A 41 16.30 4.25 -20.51
C PRO A 41 15.78 4.03 -21.93
N GLN A 42 16.68 3.73 -22.87
CA GLN A 42 16.25 3.16 -24.13
C GLN A 42 15.41 1.94 -23.74
N PRO A 43 14.15 1.80 -24.22
CA PRO A 43 13.38 0.60 -23.94
C PRO A 43 14.29 -0.58 -24.27
N ALA A 44 14.42 -1.53 -23.32
CA ALA A 44 15.28 -2.69 -23.53
C ALA A 44 14.97 -3.25 -24.92
N GLU A 45 15.98 -3.41 -25.77
CA GLU A 45 15.79 -3.84 -27.16
C GLU A 45 14.89 -5.08 -27.18
N GLY A 46 13.67 -4.91 -27.70
CA GLY A 46 12.55 -5.84 -27.57
C GLY A 46 11.65 -5.53 -26.37
N GLU A 47 10.56 -4.79 -26.61
CA GLU A 47 9.45 -4.62 -25.65
C GLU A 47 8.87 -5.99 -25.27
N ARG A 48 9.44 -6.61 -24.23
CA ARG A 48 8.96 -7.88 -23.73
C ARG A 48 8.09 -7.61 -22.52
N TYR A 49 6.79 -7.57 -22.77
CA TYR A 49 5.79 -7.54 -21.70
C TYR A 49 6.04 -8.71 -20.74
N PRO A 50 5.94 -8.49 -19.41
CA PRO A 50 6.16 -9.56 -18.46
C PRO A 50 5.15 -10.69 -18.65
N ASP A 51 5.62 -11.93 -18.54
CA ASP A 51 4.79 -13.14 -18.66
C ASP A 51 3.59 -13.08 -17.69
N GLY A 52 2.41 -13.52 -18.16
CA GLY A 52 1.19 -13.57 -17.36
C GLY A 52 1.37 -14.36 -16.07
N LYS A 53 2.15 -15.46 -16.09
CA LYS A 53 2.48 -16.23 -14.87
C LYS A 53 3.22 -15.37 -13.85
N ARG A 54 4.13 -14.50 -14.30
CA ARG A 54 4.89 -13.60 -13.43
C ARG A 54 3.96 -12.58 -12.76
N LEU A 55 2.97 -12.08 -13.48
CA LEU A 55 2.00 -11.12 -12.95
C LEU A 55 1.11 -11.75 -11.87
N VAL A 56 0.66 -12.99 -12.08
CA VAL A 56 -0.08 -13.75 -11.08
C VAL A 56 0.78 -14.00 -9.84
N GLN A 57 2.07 -14.32 -10.01
CA GLN A 57 3.02 -14.44 -8.90
C GLN A 57 3.17 -13.13 -8.12
N VAL A 58 3.29 -11.99 -8.81
CA VAL A 58 3.40 -10.67 -8.18
C VAL A 58 2.13 -10.36 -7.36
N PHE A 59 0.96 -10.57 -7.95
CA PHE A 59 -0.32 -10.38 -7.27
C PHE A 59 -0.45 -11.28 -6.04
N GLY A 60 -0.17 -12.58 -6.20
CA GLY A 60 -0.24 -13.56 -5.11
C GLY A 60 0.75 -13.27 -3.99
N LEU A 61 1.98 -12.85 -4.30
CA LEU A 61 2.96 -12.44 -3.30
C LEU A 61 2.54 -11.18 -2.55
N ALA A 62 1.95 -10.20 -3.24
CA ALA A 62 1.42 -8.99 -2.60
C ALA A 62 0.28 -9.32 -1.63
N LEU A 63 -0.63 -10.22 -2.01
CA LEU A 63 -1.71 -10.70 -1.13
C LEU A 63 -1.17 -11.50 0.05
N LEU A 64 -0.23 -12.43 -0.20
CA LEU A 64 0.40 -13.21 0.85
C LEU A 64 1.10 -12.30 1.86
N PHE A 65 1.82 -11.29 1.40
CA PHE A 65 2.47 -10.31 2.28
C PHE A 65 1.45 -9.59 3.18
N ARG A 66 0.30 -9.15 2.62
CA ARG A 66 -0.77 -8.52 3.40
C ARG A 66 -1.38 -9.48 4.43
N LEU A 67 -1.63 -10.72 4.02
CA LEU A 67 -2.12 -11.76 4.92
C LEU A 67 -1.12 -12.02 6.06
N LEU A 68 0.17 -12.11 5.78
CA LEU A 68 1.21 -12.32 6.80
C LEU A 68 1.27 -11.15 7.80
N ILE A 69 1.14 -9.90 7.34
CA ILE A 69 1.04 -8.74 8.24
C ILE A 69 -0.23 -8.84 9.09
N PHE A 70 -1.36 -9.21 8.50
CA PHE A 70 -2.61 -9.40 9.24
C PHE A 70 -2.48 -10.47 10.33
N LEU A 71 -1.89 -11.61 10.01
CA LEU A 71 -1.64 -12.69 10.96
C LEU A 71 -0.67 -12.25 12.05
N ALA A 72 0.41 -11.53 11.71
CA ALA A 72 1.34 -11.00 12.69
C ALA A 72 0.67 -10.00 13.65
N GLY A 73 -0.16 -9.09 13.12
CA GLY A 73 -0.96 -8.16 13.92
C GLY A 73 -1.98 -8.88 14.82
N SER A 74 -2.62 -9.93 14.30
CA SER A 74 -3.57 -10.77 15.05
C SER A 74 -2.88 -11.52 16.18
N LEU A 75 -1.68 -12.07 15.94
CA LEU A 75 -0.86 -12.72 16.96
C LEU A 75 -0.41 -11.73 18.04
N ALA A 76 0.02 -10.53 17.65
CA ALA A 76 0.39 -9.47 18.58
C ALA A 76 -0.80 -9.05 19.46
N TYR A 77 -2.00 -8.95 18.89
CA TYR A 77 -3.23 -8.69 19.64
C TYR A 77 -3.54 -9.80 20.65
N CYS A 78 -3.47 -11.07 20.23
CA CYS A 78 -3.72 -12.22 21.10
C CYS A 78 -2.69 -12.26 22.25
N ALA A 79 -1.42 -11.99 21.97
CA ALA A 79 -0.37 -11.92 22.99
C ALA A 79 -0.58 -10.77 23.98
N ALA A 80 -1.07 -9.62 23.50
CA ALA A 80 -1.31 -8.45 24.35
C ALA A 80 -2.57 -8.57 25.22
N THR A 81 -3.61 -9.25 24.74
CA THR A 81 -4.91 -9.34 25.41
C THR A 81 -5.17 -10.68 26.09
N GLY A 82 -4.45 -11.75 25.71
CA GLY A 82 -4.73 -13.12 26.12
C GLY A 82 -6.02 -13.70 25.53
N GLN A 83 -6.67 -13.01 24.59
CA GLN A 83 -7.96 -13.39 24.03
C GLN A 83 -7.84 -13.81 22.57
N LEU A 84 -8.45 -14.94 22.23
CA LEU A 84 -8.60 -15.39 20.84
C LEU A 84 -10.00 -15.00 20.33
N SER A 85 -10.14 -13.74 19.89
CA SER A 85 -11.38 -13.21 19.34
C SER A 85 -11.16 -12.70 17.92
N PHE A 86 -11.91 -13.24 16.96
CA PHE A 86 -11.83 -12.82 15.55
C PHE A 86 -12.23 -11.35 15.39
N ASP A 87 -13.31 -10.92 16.05
CA ASP A 87 -13.72 -9.51 16.05
C ASP A 87 -12.67 -8.61 16.71
N GLY A 88 -12.01 -9.12 17.76
CA GLY A 88 -10.87 -8.46 18.39
C GLY A 88 -9.72 -8.25 17.42
N MET A 89 -9.32 -9.28 16.68
CA MET A 89 -8.27 -9.21 15.66
C MET A 89 -8.62 -8.22 14.55
N LEU A 90 -9.87 -8.19 14.09
CA LEU A 90 -10.35 -7.21 13.11
C LEU A 90 -10.34 -5.79 13.68
N SER A 91 -10.75 -5.62 14.95
CA SER A 91 -10.80 -4.31 15.61
C SER A 91 -9.45 -3.62 15.71
N CYS A 92 -8.34 -4.36 15.69
CA CYS A 92 -6.99 -3.79 15.63
C CYS A 92 -6.77 -2.88 14.41
N TRP A 93 -7.53 -3.11 13.34
CA TRP A 93 -7.48 -2.37 12.09
C TRP A 93 -8.41 -1.15 12.06
N LEU A 94 -9.22 -0.94 13.10
CA LEU A 94 -10.04 0.27 13.31
C LEU A 94 -9.19 1.41 13.90
N ARG A 95 -8.12 1.79 13.20
CA ARG A 95 -7.24 2.91 13.58
C ARG A 95 -7.37 4.04 12.57
N TRP A 96 -7.15 5.26 13.03
CA TRP A 96 -7.24 6.48 12.21
C TRP A 96 -8.60 6.55 11.49
N ASP A 97 -8.59 6.79 10.17
CA ASP A 97 -9.80 7.00 9.37
C ASP A 97 -10.59 5.71 9.09
N ALA A 98 -10.07 4.54 9.47
CA ALA A 98 -10.76 3.26 9.24
C ALA A 98 -12.19 3.26 9.81
N ARG A 99 -12.40 3.88 10.99
CA ARG A 99 -13.73 3.98 11.59
C ARG A 99 -14.69 4.83 10.75
N HIS A 100 -14.20 5.93 10.15
CA HIS A 100 -15.00 6.74 9.24
C HIS A 100 -15.42 5.95 8.00
N TYR A 101 -14.51 5.18 7.40
CA TYR A 101 -14.85 4.33 6.25
C TYR A 101 -15.86 3.24 6.60
N VAL A 102 -15.73 2.58 7.75
CA VAL A 102 -16.71 1.58 8.22
C VAL A 102 -18.09 2.22 8.40
N ASN A 103 -18.17 3.36 9.08
CA ASN A 103 -19.43 4.08 9.27
C ASN A 103 -20.04 4.54 7.94
N LEU A 104 -19.23 5.02 6.99
CA LEU A 104 -19.70 5.40 5.66
C LEU A 104 -20.24 4.19 4.87
N VAL A 105 -19.61 3.02 5.01
CA VAL A 105 -20.10 1.79 4.38
C VAL A 105 -21.46 1.39 4.97
N GLU A 106 -21.60 1.41 6.29
CA GLU A 106 -22.79 0.95 7.00
C GLU A 106 -23.96 1.95 6.94
N LEU A 107 -23.70 3.23 7.22
CA LEU A 107 -24.71 4.27 7.36
C LEU A 107 -24.90 5.10 6.07
N GLY A 108 -23.90 5.11 5.19
CA GLY A 108 -23.88 5.97 4.01
C GLY A 108 -23.59 7.44 4.34
N TYR A 109 -23.36 8.22 3.28
CA TYR A 109 -23.01 9.64 3.39
C TYR A 109 -24.11 10.50 4.02
N GLY A 110 -25.39 10.13 3.83
CA GLY A 110 -26.52 10.84 4.45
C GLY A 110 -26.79 10.42 5.90
N GLY A 111 -26.48 9.16 6.26
CA GLY A 111 -26.75 8.61 7.58
C GLY A 111 -25.60 8.78 8.58
N TYR A 112 -24.39 9.04 8.11
CA TYR A 112 -23.24 9.21 9.01
C TYR A 112 -23.17 10.62 9.59
N THR A 113 -23.40 10.72 10.91
CA THR A 113 -23.30 11.95 11.68
C THR A 113 -22.28 11.81 12.81
N GLU A 114 -21.49 12.86 13.04
CA GLU A 114 -20.53 12.97 14.15
C GLU A 114 -20.84 14.24 14.96
N ASN A 115 -20.99 14.11 16.28
CA ASN A 115 -21.36 15.22 17.18
C ASN A 115 -22.65 15.97 16.76
N GLY A 116 -23.64 15.24 16.22
CA GLY A 116 -24.91 15.81 15.76
C GLY A 116 -24.81 16.60 14.45
N GLN A 117 -23.67 16.57 13.77
CA GLN A 117 -23.48 17.18 12.46
C GLN A 117 -23.15 16.13 11.41
N HIS A 118 -23.52 16.38 10.16
CA HIS A 118 -23.04 15.57 9.05
C HIS A 118 -21.53 15.73 8.91
N LEU A 119 -20.85 14.64 8.57
CA LEU A 119 -19.42 14.69 8.34
C LEU A 119 -19.13 15.43 7.03
N PHE A 120 -18.43 16.56 7.11
CA PHE A 120 -18.00 17.35 5.94
C PHE A 120 -16.57 16.99 5.47
N LEU A 121 -15.94 15.93 6.00
CA LEU A 121 -14.68 15.44 5.46
C LEU A 121 -14.87 14.85 4.07
N VAL A 122 -13.94 15.16 3.16
CA VAL A 122 -13.98 14.73 1.77
C VAL A 122 -13.52 13.27 1.65
N PHE A 123 -14.44 12.34 1.86
CA PHE A 123 -14.23 10.91 1.58
C PHE A 123 -14.78 10.55 0.20
N PHE A 124 -13.91 10.17 -0.73
CA PHE A 124 -14.33 9.80 -2.08
C PHE A 124 -15.15 8.50 -2.11
N PRO A 125 -16.22 8.43 -2.92
CA PRO A 125 -17.23 7.37 -2.82
C PRO A 125 -16.78 6.01 -3.33
N LEU A 126 -15.78 5.93 -4.21
CA LEU A 126 -15.41 4.68 -4.89
C LEU A 126 -15.02 3.58 -3.90
N TYR A 127 -14.19 3.90 -2.89
CA TYR A 127 -13.77 2.91 -1.89
C TYR A 127 -14.95 2.41 -1.04
N VAL A 128 -15.85 3.32 -0.66
CA VAL A 128 -17.07 2.98 0.10
C VAL A 128 -17.95 2.02 -0.71
N TRP A 129 -18.17 2.32 -1.99
CA TRP A 129 -18.99 1.45 -2.86
C TRP A 129 -18.35 0.09 -3.14
N LEU A 130 -17.04 0.03 -3.40
CA LEU A 130 -16.34 -1.25 -3.56
C LEU A 130 -16.43 -2.10 -2.29
N THR A 131 -16.26 -1.46 -1.13
CA THR A 131 -16.38 -2.15 0.17
C THR A 131 -17.80 -2.65 0.40
N ARG A 132 -18.83 -1.87 0.06
CA ARG A 132 -20.24 -2.33 0.10
C ARG A 132 -20.47 -3.56 -0.76
N LEU A 133 -19.96 -3.56 -2.00
CA LEU A 133 -20.11 -4.70 -2.92
C LEU A 133 -19.44 -5.96 -2.37
N VAL A 134 -18.23 -5.85 -1.86
CA VAL A 134 -17.54 -6.99 -1.21
C VAL A 134 -18.29 -7.43 0.05
N ASN A 135 -18.86 -6.50 0.81
CA ASN A 135 -19.61 -6.80 2.03
C ASN A 135 -20.89 -7.59 1.78
N LEU A 136 -21.48 -7.51 0.57
CA LEU A 136 -22.61 -8.39 0.19
C LEU A 136 -22.25 -9.87 0.24
N LEU A 137 -20.97 -10.22 0.03
CA LEU A 137 -20.48 -11.60 0.03
C LEU A 137 -19.88 -12.00 1.38
N VAL A 138 -19.21 -11.06 2.05
CA VAL A 138 -18.42 -11.32 3.26
C VAL A 138 -19.24 -11.16 4.55
N GLY A 139 -20.19 -10.22 4.57
CA GLY A 139 -21.04 -9.95 5.73
C GLY A 139 -20.36 -9.26 6.92
N ASN A 140 -19.08 -8.91 6.81
CA ASN A 140 -18.34 -8.14 7.82
C ASN A 140 -17.65 -6.93 7.17
N THR A 141 -18.02 -5.72 7.61
CA THR A 141 -17.58 -4.47 7.00
C THR A 141 -16.07 -4.28 7.07
N ILE A 142 -15.45 -4.60 8.21
CA ILE A 142 -14.01 -4.41 8.44
C ILE A 142 -13.23 -5.35 7.53
N LEU A 143 -13.58 -6.64 7.53
CA LEU A 143 -12.95 -7.63 6.68
C LEU A 143 -13.12 -7.28 5.19
N SER A 144 -14.30 -6.81 4.80
CA SER A 144 -14.57 -6.34 3.43
C SER A 144 -13.66 -5.19 3.03
N GLY A 145 -13.48 -4.21 3.92
CA GLY A 145 -12.58 -3.09 3.69
C GLY A 145 -11.11 -3.54 3.55
N LEU A 146 -10.66 -4.43 4.43
CA LEU A 146 -9.31 -5.01 4.35
C LEU A 146 -9.11 -5.76 3.03
N LEU A 147 -10.08 -6.58 2.62
CA LEU A 147 -10.01 -7.33 1.37
C LEU A 147 -9.95 -6.40 0.15
N VAL A 148 -10.77 -5.35 0.11
CA VAL A 148 -10.70 -4.32 -0.95
C VAL A 148 -9.30 -3.71 -1.00
N SER A 149 -8.77 -3.27 0.14
CA SER A 149 -7.42 -2.70 0.21
C SER A 149 -6.34 -3.68 -0.25
N TRP A 150 -6.42 -4.96 0.10
CA TRP A 150 -5.41 -5.95 -0.28
C TRP A 150 -5.48 -6.28 -1.76
N LEU A 151 -6.68 -6.44 -2.32
CA LEU A 151 -6.90 -6.67 -3.75
C LEU A 151 -6.42 -5.47 -4.57
N CYS A 152 -6.73 -4.25 -4.13
CA CYS A 152 -6.24 -3.05 -4.79
C CYS A 152 -4.72 -2.93 -4.69
N PHE A 153 -4.12 -3.22 -3.53
CA PHE A 153 -2.67 -3.23 -3.38
C PHE A 153 -2.00 -4.22 -4.35
N GLY A 154 -2.51 -5.45 -4.41
CA GLY A 154 -2.02 -6.47 -5.35
C GLY A 154 -2.13 -6.02 -6.80
N GLY A 155 -3.27 -5.43 -7.19
CA GLY A 155 -3.47 -4.88 -8.53
C GLY A 155 -2.49 -3.75 -8.85
N GLY A 156 -2.29 -2.82 -7.91
CA GLY A 156 -1.31 -1.74 -8.03
C GLY A 156 0.10 -2.28 -8.21
N CYS A 157 0.49 -3.31 -7.44
CA CYS A 157 1.78 -3.97 -7.60
C CYS A 157 1.96 -4.59 -8.99
N VAL A 158 0.91 -5.17 -9.58
CA VAL A 158 0.96 -5.71 -10.95
C VAL A 158 1.22 -4.60 -11.97
N TYR A 159 0.50 -3.49 -11.91
CA TYR A 159 0.69 -2.36 -12.83
C TYR A 159 2.06 -1.70 -12.66
N THR A 160 2.50 -1.47 -11.42
CA THR A 160 3.84 -0.95 -11.13
C THR A 160 4.93 -1.91 -11.59
N TYR A 161 4.77 -3.21 -11.39
CA TYR A 161 5.72 -4.21 -11.89
C TYR A 161 5.85 -4.13 -13.40
N ARG A 162 4.72 -4.07 -14.11
CA ARG A 162 4.71 -3.95 -15.57
C ARG A 162 5.44 -2.69 -16.03
N LEU A 163 5.06 -1.53 -15.49
CA LEU A 163 5.65 -0.24 -15.85
C LEU A 163 7.17 -0.22 -15.63
N VAL A 164 7.62 -0.61 -14.43
CA VAL A 164 9.05 -0.56 -14.08
C VAL A 164 9.83 -1.65 -14.81
N SER A 165 9.23 -2.81 -15.11
CA SER A 165 9.91 -3.86 -15.87
C SER A 165 10.18 -3.44 -17.31
N LEU A 166 9.26 -2.69 -17.94
CA LEU A 166 9.46 -2.16 -19.30
C LEU A 166 10.62 -1.15 -19.35
N ASP A 167 10.74 -0.29 -18.34
CA ASP A 167 11.73 0.78 -18.33
C ASP A 167 13.11 0.38 -17.81
N TYR A 168 13.13 -0.39 -16.73
CA TYR A 168 14.31 -0.61 -15.90
C TYR A 168 14.61 -2.09 -15.66
N GLY A 169 13.88 -2.99 -16.33
CA GLY A 169 14.03 -4.43 -16.22
C GLY A 169 13.41 -5.03 -14.95
N GLU A 170 13.26 -6.37 -14.96
CA GLU A 170 12.56 -7.09 -13.89
C GLU A 170 13.23 -6.95 -12.51
N THR A 171 14.56 -6.92 -12.46
CA THR A 171 15.30 -6.82 -11.19
C THR A 171 14.96 -5.54 -10.46
N THR A 172 14.88 -4.42 -11.20
CA THR A 172 14.49 -3.12 -10.64
C THR A 172 13.03 -3.15 -10.21
N ALA A 173 12.13 -3.70 -11.03
CA ALA A 173 10.71 -3.83 -10.69
C ALA A 173 10.48 -4.60 -9.38
N ARG A 174 11.17 -5.73 -9.18
CA ARG A 174 11.09 -6.51 -7.93
C ARG A 174 11.57 -5.70 -6.73
N ARG A 175 12.67 -4.96 -6.86
CA ARG A 175 13.21 -4.11 -5.78
C ARG A 175 12.26 -2.95 -5.47
N THR A 176 11.66 -2.32 -6.48
CA THR A 176 10.66 -1.27 -6.30
C THR A 176 9.48 -1.77 -5.49
N LEU A 177 8.93 -2.95 -5.83
CA LEU A 177 7.82 -3.53 -5.07
C LEU A 177 8.21 -3.90 -3.65
N LEU A 178 9.42 -4.44 -3.44
CA LEU A 178 9.94 -4.74 -2.11
C LEU A 178 9.99 -3.46 -1.26
N PHE A 179 10.64 -2.42 -1.75
CA PHE A 179 10.76 -1.14 -1.02
C PHE A 179 9.42 -0.48 -0.77
N LEU A 180 8.51 -0.51 -1.76
CA LEU A 180 7.14 -0.01 -1.60
C LEU A 180 6.38 -0.76 -0.49
N SER A 181 6.60 -2.07 -0.37
CA SER A 181 5.89 -2.92 0.60
C SER A 181 6.42 -2.80 2.03
N VAL A 182 7.72 -2.52 2.21
CA VAL A 182 8.37 -2.44 3.52
C VAL A 182 8.59 -1.00 4.02
N PHE A 183 8.28 0.00 3.19
CA PHE A 183 8.34 1.41 3.59
C PHE A 183 7.50 1.64 4.87
N PRO A 184 7.94 2.46 5.85
CA PRO A 184 7.25 2.59 7.13
C PRO A 184 5.76 2.96 7.05
N TYR A 185 5.32 3.67 6.02
CA TYR A 185 3.89 4.01 5.82
C TYR A 185 3.13 2.99 4.96
N ALA A 186 3.75 1.90 4.53
CA ALA A 186 3.11 0.88 3.72
C ALA A 186 2.01 0.10 4.45
N PHE A 187 1.86 0.28 5.77
CA PHE A 187 0.71 -0.26 6.50
C PHE A 187 -0.62 0.39 6.07
N PHE A 188 -0.60 1.64 5.55
CA PHE A 188 -1.81 2.31 5.05
C PHE A 188 -2.46 1.52 3.90
N PHE A 189 -1.64 0.93 3.03
CA PHE A 189 -2.11 0.02 1.99
C PHE A 189 -2.77 -1.28 2.50
N GLY A 190 -2.61 -1.60 3.79
CA GLY A 190 -3.15 -2.82 4.40
C GLY A 190 -4.40 -2.61 5.25
N GLY A 191 -4.70 -1.37 5.62
CA GLY A 191 -5.84 -1.03 6.47
C GLY A 191 -7.13 -0.74 5.69
N VAL A 192 -8.21 -0.46 6.41
CA VAL A 192 -9.52 -0.10 5.83
C VAL A 192 -9.47 1.36 5.36
N MET A 193 -8.73 1.64 4.28
CA MET A 193 -8.45 3.00 3.80
C MET A 193 -8.22 3.05 2.28
N THR A 194 -8.18 4.25 1.71
CA THR A 194 -8.21 4.48 0.25
C THR A 194 -6.85 4.39 -0.43
N GLU A 195 -5.73 4.31 0.29
CA GLU A 195 -4.38 4.41 -0.26
C GLU A 195 -4.08 3.32 -1.27
N SER A 196 -4.55 2.09 -1.03
CA SER A 196 -4.38 0.98 -1.99
C SER A 196 -5.19 1.16 -3.25
N LEU A 197 -6.40 1.70 -3.13
CA LEU A 197 -7.23 2.03 -4.28
C LEU A 197 -6.57 3.16 -5.09
N PHE A 198 -6.11 4.22 -4.42
CA PHE A 198 -5.40 5.32 -5.04
C PHE A 198 -4.12 4.84 -5.76
N PHE A 199 -3.36 3.95 -5.13
CA PHE A 199 -2.18 3.34 -5.72
C PHE A 199 -2.51 2.54 -6.97
N LEU A 200 -3.53 1.68 -6.91
CA LEU A 200 -4.02 0.93 -8.08
C LEU A 200 -4.40 1.86 -9.23
N THR A 201 -5.29 2.84 -8.98
CA THR A 201 -5.79 3.72 -10.03
C THR A 201 -4.68 4.58 -10.64
N THR A 202 -3.73 5.02 -9.82
CA THR A 202 -2.58 5.80 -10.29
C THR A 202 -1.64 4.94 -11.14
N ALA A 203 -1.25 3.76 -10.65
CA ALA A 203 -0.38 2.84 -11.38
C ALA A 203 -1.03 2.36 -12.69
N ALA A 204 -2.32 2.05 -12.66
CA ALA A 204 -3.08 1.67 -13.85
C ALA A 204 -3.19 2.83 -14.84
N GLY A 205 -3.50 4.05 -14.38
CA GLY A 205 -3.55 5.25 -15.22
C GLY A 205 -2.22 5.50 -15.95
N LEU A 206 -1.10 5.47 -15.22
CA LEU A 206 0.24 5.63 -15.81
C LEU A 206 0.56 4.54 -16.84
N TRP A 207 0.20 3.29 -16.54
CA TRP A 207 0.37 2.18 -17.48
C TRP A 207 -0.44 2.37 -18.76
N HIS A 208 -1.70 2.80 -18.64
CA HIS A 208 -2.60 2.96 -19.79
C HIS A 208 -2.35 4.23 -20.60
N ILE A 209 -1.74 5.27 -20.03
CA ILE A 209 -1.26 6.44 -20.79
C ILE A 209 -0.06 6.07 -21.66
N ARG A 210 0.74 5.13 -21.21
CA ARG A 210 1.97 4.72 -21.89
C ARG A 210 1.75 3.74 -23.04
N ARG A 211 0.74 2.87 -22.92
CA ARG A 211 0.37 1.89 -23.95
C ARG A 211 -0.29 2.56 -25.14
#